data_AF-A0A7W9B7G7-F1
#
_entry.id   AF-A0A7W9B7G7-F1
#
_cell.length_a   1.000
_cell.length_b   1.000
_cell.length_c   1.000
_cell.angle_alpha   90.00
_cell.angle_beta   90.00
_cell.angle_gamma   90.00
#
_symmetry.space_group_name_H-M   'P 1'
#
loop_
_entity.id
_entity.type
_entity.pdbx_description
1 polymer ?
#
loop_
_entity_poly.entity_id
_entity_poly.type
_entity_poly.pdbx_seq_one_letter_code
_entity_poly.pdbx_strand_id
1 'polypeptide(L)' 'MRFEMVTIAPDEFEAMKAHLPCATREGLFETYRISQNSWYKLRDGQPVKRKTVERLRARFHQVAGE' A
#
# COMPACT_ATOMS: atom_id res chain seq x y z
N MET A 1 14.82 -2.08 -18.49
CA MET A 1 14.54 -2.54 -17.11
C MET A 1 13.11 -3.04 -17.06
N ARG A 2 12.88 -4.35 -16.91
CA ARG A 2 11.54 -4.92 -16.76
C ARG A 2 11.10 -4.68 -15.31
N PHE A 3 9.99 -3.99 -15.10
CA PHE A 3 9.43 -3.82 -13.77
C PHE A 3 8.66 -5.07 -13.40
N GLU A 4 8.95 -5.64 -12.23
CA GLU A 4 8.14 -6.72 -11.71
C GLU A 4 6.86 -6.18 -11.08
N MET A 5 5.74 -6.80 -11.43
CA MET A 5 4.40 -6.41 -11.03
C MET A 5 3.84 -7.50 -10.12
N VAL A 6 3.32 -7.11 -8.96
CA VAL A 6 2.84 -8.03 -7.92
C VAL A 6 1.51 -7.52 -7.35
N THR A 7 0.71 -8.45 -6.84
CA THR A 7 -0.49 -8.18 -6.05
C THR A 7 -0.19 -8.43 -4.57
N ILE A 8 -1.10 -8.00 -3.69
CA ILE A 8 -1.11 -8.38 -2.27
C ILE A 8 -2.35 -9.18 -1.96
N ALA A 9 -2.32 -9.93 -0.86
CA ALA A 9 -3.49 -10.67 -0.40
C ALA A 9 -4.56 -9.70 0.15
N PRO A 10 -5.86 -10.03 0.06
CA PRO A 10 -6.92 -9.18 0.61
C PRO A 10 -6.80 -8.92 2.12
N ASP A 11 -6.35 -9.92 2.90
CA ASP A 11 -6.11 -9.78 4.34
C ASP A 11 -4.99 -8.78 4.65
N GLU A 12 -3.91 -8.81 3.87
CA GLU A 12 -2.81 -7.85 3.96
C GLU A 12 -3.32 -6.41 3.68
N PHE A 13 -4.17 -6.24 2.67
CA PHE A 13 -4.77 -4.94 2.37
C PHE A 13 -5.64 -4.43 3.51
N GLU A 14 -6.50 -5.28 4.08
CA GLU A 14 -7.37 -4.89 5.19
C GLU A 14 -6.57 -4.55 6.46
N ALA A 15 -5.46 -5.24 6.73
CA ALA A 15 -4.54 -4.88 7.82
C ALA A 15 -3.93 -3.48 7.63
N MET A 16 -3.47 -3.15 6.42
CA MET A 16 -2.97 -1.81 6.11
C MET A 16 -4.07 -0.75 6.20
N LYS A 17 -5.28 -1.07 5.75
CA LYS A 17 -6.43 -0.15 5.80
C LYS A 17 -6.85 0.15 7.23
N ALA A 18 -6.77 -0.82 8.15
CA ALA A 18 -7.08 -0.61 9.56
C ALA A 18 -6.16 0.43 10.24
N HIS A 19 -4.94 0.61 9.73
CA HIS A 19 -3.97 1.59 10.23
C HIS A 19 -3.97 2.91 9.45
N LEU A 20 -4.86 3.06 8.47
CA LEU A 20 -4.99 4.26 7.67
C LEU A 20 -6.08 5.17 8.26
N PRO A 21 -5.73 6.36 8.79
CA PRO A 21 -6.73 7.26 9.40
C PRO A 21 -7.77 7.75 8.39
N CYS A 22 -7.36 7.99 7.14
CA CYS A 22 -8.23 8.45 6.07
C CYS A 22 -7.68 8.05 4.70
N ALA A 23 -8.54 7.48 3.84
CA ALA A 23 -8.18 7.04 2.49
C ALA A 23 -8.20 8.16 1.42
N THR A 24 -7.89 9.38 1.82
CA THR A 24 -7.69 10.51 0.89
C THR A 24 -6.30 10.43 0.25
N ARG A 25 -6.10 11.19 -0.84
CA ARG A 25 -4.78 11.33 -1.48
C ARG A 25 -3.71 11.78 -0.49
N GLU A 26 -4.02 12.75 0.36
CA GLU A 26 -3.10 13.27 1.38
C GLU A 26 -2.84 12.24 2.48
N GLY A 27 -3.89 11.64 3.04
CA GLY A 27 -3.74 10.61 4.08
C GLY A 27 -2.90 9.42 3.62
N LEU A 28 -3.14 8.92 2.40
CA LEU A 28 -2.33 7.84 1.82
C LEU A 28 -0.87 8.23 1.62
N PHE A 29 -0.60 9.47 1.22
CA PHE A 29 0.77 9.95 1.03
C PHE A 29 1.47 10.20 2.37
N GLU A 30 0.77 10.71 3.38
CA GLU A 30 1.32 10.97 4.71
C GLU A 30 1.60 9.67 5.48
N THR A 31 0.63 8.75 5.50
CA THR A 31 0.76 7.47 6.19
C THR A 31 1.72 6.54 5.43
N TYR A 32 1.46 6.29 4.15
CA TYR A 32 2.12 5.21 3.40
C TYR A 32 3.05 5.65 2.27
N ARG A 33 3.13 6.96 1.96
CA ARG A 33 3.98 7.48 0.89
C ARG A 33 3.68 6.86 -0.49
N ILE A 34 2.44 6.46 -0.71
CA ILE A 34 1.95 5.93 -2.00
C ILE A 34 0.89 6.85 -2.61
N SER A 35 0.68 6.72 -3.92
CA SER A 35 -0.41 7.42 -4.60
C SER A 35 -1.75 6.73 -4.37
N GLN A 36 -2.84 7.51 -4.44
CA GLN A 36 -4.20 7.00 -4.38
C GLN A 36 -4.50 5.97 -5.49
N ASN A 37 -3.92 6.13 -6.68
CA ASN A 37 -4.06 5.14 -7.75
C ASN A 37 -3.46 3.78 -7.36
N SER A 38 -2.27 3.77 -6.74
CA SER A 38 -1.64 2.52 -6.28
C SER A 38 -2.48 1.86 -5.20
N TRP A 39 -3.05 2.65 -4.29
CA TRP A 39 -3.94 2.14 -3.25
C TRP A 39 -5.20 1.48 -3.80
N TYR A 40 -5.88 2.11 -4.76
CA TYR A 40 -7.06 1.51 -5.39
C TYR A 40 -6.74 0.25 -6.19
N LYS A 41 -5.59 0.21 -6.86
CA LYS A 41 -5.12 -1.02 -7.50
C LYS A 41 -4.96 -2.16 -6.50
N LEU A 42 -4.34 -1.90 -5.34
CA LEU A 42 -4.18 -2.89 -4.29
C LEU A 42 -5.54 -3.36 -3.73
N ARG A 43 -6.46 -2.42 -3.49
CA ARG A 43 -7.84 -2.72 -3.06
C ARG A 43 -8.56 -3.64 -4.06
N ASP A 44 -8.39 -3.37 -5.35
CA ASP A 44 -9.08 -4.06 -6.43
C ASP A 44 -8.32 -5.34 -6.90
N GLY A 45 -7.28 -5.76 -6.17
CA GLY A 45 -6.48 -6.94 -6.49
C GLY A 45 -5.64 -6.79 -7.76
N GLN A 46 -5.43 -5.56 -8.24
CA GLN A 46 -4.66 -5.27 -9.45
C GLN A 46 -3.15 -5.19 -9.16
N PRO A 47 -2.32 -5.62 -10.11
CA PRO A 47 -0.88 -5.63 -9.91
C PRO A 47 -0.29 -4.21 -9.89
N VAL A 48 0.66 -4.00 -8.98
CA VAL A 48 1.48 -2.79 -8.87
C VAL A 48 2.98 -3.15 -8.88
N LYS A 49 3.87 -2.16 -9.02
CA LYS A 49 5.32 -2.44 -9.03
C LYS A 49 5.75 -3.06 -7.70
N ARG A 50 6.56 -4.12 -7.72
CA ARG A 50 7.11 -4.76 -6.51
C ARG A 50 7.72 -3.73 -5.54
N LYS A 51 8.52 -2.80 -6.06
CA LYS A 51 9.15 -1.73 -5.28
C LYS A 51 8.15 -0.85 -4.52
N THR A 52 6.94 -0.66 -5.05
CA THR A 52 5.86 0.06 -4.36
C THR A 52 5.33 -0.75 -3.18
N VAL A 53 5.10 -2.05 -3.36
CA VAL A 53 4.66 -2.95 -2.28
C VAL A 53 5.71 -3.08 -1.19
N GLU A 54 6.99 -3.25 -1.54
CA GLU A 54 8.08 -3.36 -0.57
C GLU A 54 8.17 -2.10 0.31
N ARG A 55 8.07 -0.91 -0.29
CA ARG A 55 8.05 0.36 0.44
C ARG A 55 6.80 0.52 1.29
N LEU A 56 5.65 0.11 0.77
CA LEU A 56 4.38 0.13 1.51
C LEU A 56 4.46 -0.77 2.74
N ARG A 57 4.92 -2.01 2.61
CA ARG A 57 5.11 -2.95 3.74
C ARG A 57 6.09 -2.41 4.77
N ALA A 58 7.25 -1.92 4.33
CA ALA A 58 8.23 -1.30 5.23
C ALA A 58 7.63 -0.12 6.00
N ARG A 59 6.81 0.69 5.33
CA ARG A 59 6.12 1.82 5.97
C ARG A 59 4.99 1.36 6.91
N PHE A 60 4.29 0.29 6.55
CA PHE A 60 3.26 -0.32 7.37
C PHE A 60 3.84 -0.82 8.70
N HIS A 61 4.95 -1.56 8.70
CA HIS A 61 5.61 -1.99 9.94
C HIS A 61 5.98 -0.80 10.85
N GLN A 62 6.52 0.29 10.28
CA GLN A 62 6.81 1.51 11.04
C GLN A 62 5.57 2.16 11.67
N VAL A 63 4.41 2.08 11.01
CA VAL A 63 3.15 2.66 11.49
C VAL A 63 2.44 1.75 12.50
N ALA A 64 2.49 0.44 12.29
CA ALA A 64 1.92 -0.56 13.18
C ALA A 64 2.73 -0.71 14.49
N GLY A 65 3.98 -0.23 14.52
CA GLY A 65 4.86 -0.33 15.68
C GLY A 65 5.54 -1.69 15.82
N GLU A 66 5.74 -2.38 14.69
CA GLU A 66 6.44 -3.67 14.58
C GLU A 66 7.89 -3.50 14.11
#